data_AF-A0A2M7H6D8-F1
#
_entry.id   AF-A0A2M7H6D8-F1
#
_cell.length_a   1.000
_cell.length_b   1.000
_cell.length_c   1.000
_cell.angle_alpha   90.00
_cell.angle_beta   90.00
_cell.angle_gamma   90.00
#
_symmetry.space_group_name_H-M   'P 1'
#
loop_
_entity.id
_entity.type
_entity.pdbx_description
1 polymer ?
#
loop_
_entity_poly.entity_id
_entity_poly.type
_entity_poly.pdbx_seq_one_letter_code
_entity_poly.pdbx_strand_id
1 'polypeptide(L)' 'WDKNPSKSPFRKGGLRGIADRVSHELSSLVLCGRLMAEAALLREESRGAHFRTDFPETSSEWQKHIVFQDKHAQ' A
#
# COMPACT_ATOMS: atom_id res chain seq x y z
N TRP A 1 41.34 3.28 -23.95
CA TRP A 1 41.06 2.78 -22.60
C TRP A 1 41.73 3.75 -21.63
N ASP A 2 41.01 4.79 -21.22
CA ASP A 2 41.60 5.91 -20.48
C ASP A 2 41.31 5.68 -18.99
N LYS A 3 42.34 5.40 -18.16
CA LYS A 3 42.19 5.08 -16.73
C LYS A 3 41.94 6.31 -15.85
N ASN A 4 41.50 7.43 -16.45
CA ASN A 4 41.25 8.67 -15.72
C ASN A 4 39.96 8.55 -14.87
N PRO A 5 40.04 8.56 -13.53
CA PRO A 5 38.88 8.37 -12.66
C PRO A 5 37.83 9.48 -12.78
N SER A 6 38.21 10.63 -13.36
CA SER A 6 37.31 11.78 -13.54
C SER A 6 36.32 11.64 -14.71
N LYS A 7 36.47 10.60 -15.55
CA LYS A 7 35.63 10.37 -16.75
C LYS A 7 34.73 9.12 -16.67
N SER A 8 34.61 8.49 -15.50
CA SER A 8 33.70 7.36 -15.33
C SER A 8 32.23 7.83 -15.32
N PRO A 9 31.35 7.33 -16.22
CA PRO A 9 29.93 7.66 -16.22
C PRO A 9 29.18 7.05 -15.03
N PHE A 10 29.81 6.12 -14.30
CA PHE A 10 29.26 5.51 -13.10
C PHE A 10 29.49 6.44 -11.91
N ARG A 11 28.69 7.51 -11.89
CA ARG A 11 28.60 8.48 -10.81
C ARG A 11 28.29 7.79 -9.47
N LYS A 12 28.88 8.34 -8.41
CA LYS A 12 28.60 8.08 -6.99
C LYS A 12 27.10 8.28 -6.65
N GLY A 13 26.24 7.32 -6.98
CA GLY A 13 24.78 7.41 -6.74
C GLY A 13 24.06 6.09 -6.44
N GLY A 14 24.77 4.96 -6.38
CA GLY A 14 24.16 3.63 -6.38
C GLY A 14 23.35 3.24 -5.13
N LEU A 15 23.53 3.92 -3.99
CA LEU A 15 22.87 3.54 -2.73
C LEU A 15 21.56 4.30 -2.47
N ARG A 16 21.36 5.48 -3.08
CA ARG A 16 20.18 6.31 -2.80
C ARG A 16 18.91 5.73 -3.43
N GLY A 17 18.98 5.34 -4.71
CA GLY A 17 17.82 4.82 -5.43
C GLY A 17 17.27 3.48 -4.93
N ILE A 18 18.10 2.59 -4.36
CA ILE A 18 17.64 1.32 -3.78
C ILE A 18 16.93 1.56 -2.45
N ALA A 19 17.52 2.39 -1.59
CA ALA A 19 16.91 2.77 -0.31
C ALA A 19 15.57 3.49 -0.52
N ASP A 20 15.48 4.35 -1.54
CA ASP A 20 14.23 5.03 -1.91
C ASP A 20 13.15 4.02 -2.35
N ARG A 21 13.49 3.06 -3.21
CA ARG A 21 12.55 2.00 -3.67
C ARG A 21 12.00 1.18 -2.52
N VAL A 22 12.89 0.62 -1.67
CA VAL A 22 12.48 -0.23 -0.54
C VAL A 22 11.59 0.56 0.44
N SER A 23 11.92 1.83 0.68
CA SER A 23 11.11 2.69 1.55
C SER A 23 9.72 2.91 0.98
N HIS A 24 9.60 3.20 -0.32
CA HIS A 24 8.30 3.36 -0.98
C HIS A 24 7.47 2.09 -0.95
N GLU A 25 8.07 0.92 -1.24
CA GLU A 25 7.37 -0.36 -1.18
C GLU A 25 6.84 -0.67 0.22
N LEU A 26 7.67 -0.45 1.24
CA LEU A 26 7.26 -0.62 2.64
C LEU A 26 6.10 0.30 2.99
N SER A 27 6.18 1.59 2.63
CA SER A 27 5.09 2.54 2.87
C SER A 27 3.79 2.13 2.17
N SER A 28 3.86 1.65 0.92
CA SER A 28 2.67 1.16 0.19
C SER A 28 2.06 -0.08 0.84
N LEU A 29 2.87 -1.04 1.29
CA LEU A 29 2.39 -2.25 1.96
C LEU A 29 1.74 -1.92 3.31
N VAL A 30 2.36 -1.04 4.11
CA VAL A 30 1.80 -0.60 5.39
C VAL A 30 0.48 0.14 5.19
N LEU A 31 0.42 1.05 4.21
CA LEU A 31 -0.82 1.76 3.88
C LEU A 31 -1.92 0.78 3.45
N CYS A 32 -1.62 -0.15 2.54
CA CYS A 32 -2.56 -1.15 2.07
C CYS A 32 -3.10 -2.01 3.22
N GLY A 33 -2.21 -2.56 4.06
CA GLY A 33 -2.60 -3.38 5.21
C GLY A 33 -3.49 -2.62 6.20
N ARG A 34 -3.18 -1.35 6.48
CA ARG A 34 -4.03 -0.50 7.32
C ARG A 34 -5.42 -0.29 6.71
N LEU A 35 -5.50 0.10 5.44
CA LEU A 35 -6.80 0.33 4.77
C LEU A 35 -7.64 -0.95 4.70
N MET A 36 -7.01 -2.10 4.47
CA MET A 36 -7.69 -3.40 4.51
C MET A 36 -8.26 -3.70 5.90
N ALA A 37 -7.47 -3.51 6.96
CA ALA A 37 -7.91 -3.75 8.33
C ALA A 37 -9.04 -2.80 8.76
N GLU A 38 -8.94 -1.51 8.39
CA GLU A 38 -10.00 -0.52 8.67
C GLU A 38 -11.30 -0.86 7.91
N ALA A 39 -11.22 -1.25 6.62
CA ALA A 39 -12.39 -1.68 5.87
C ALA A 39 -13.05 -2.93 6.48
N ALA A 40 -12.23 -3.90 6.91
CA ALA A 40 -12.71 -5.12 7.55
C ALA A 40 -13.40 -4.85 8.88
N LEU A 41 -12.87 -3.94 9.69
CA LEU A 41 -13.48 -3.54 10.96
C LEU A 41 -14.80 -2.80 10.74
N LEU A 42 -14.84 -1.86 9.79
CA LEU A 42 -16.05 -1.09 9.47
C LEU A 42 -17.17 -1.96 8.90
N ARG A 43 -16.86 -2.99 8.10
CA ARG A 43 -17.86 -3.86 7.48
C ARG A 43 -18.43 -4.87 8.48
N GLU A 44 -19.67 -4.65 8.91
CA GLU A 44 -20.39 -5.53 9.84
C GLU A 44 -21.31 -6.51 9.08
N GLU A 45 -20.73 -7.34 8.20
CA GLU A 45 -21.36 -8.50 7.58
C GLU A 45 -20.29 -9.49 7.09
N SER A 46 -20.70 -10.66 6.63
CA SER A 46 -19.85 -11.57 5.86
C SER A 46 -20.32 -11.65 4.42
N ARG A 47 -19.41 -11.49 3.45
CA ARG A 47 -19.71 -11.57 2.01
C ARG A 47 -18.47 -11.94 1.20
N GLY A 48 -18.59 -12.97 0.37
CA GLY A 48 -17.50 -13.43 -0.50
C GLY A 48 -16.28 -13.87 0.31
N ALA A 49 -15.12 -13.26 0.06
CA ALA A 49 -13.87 -13.58 0.76
C ALA A 49 -13.73 -12.92 2.14
N HIS A 50 -14.64 -12.02 2.53
CA HIS A 50 -14.65 -11.40 3.85
C HIS A 50 -15.64 -12.13 4.76
N PHE A 51 -15.13 -12.84 5.77
CA PHE A 51 -15.93 -13.57 6.76
C PHE A 51 -15.63 -13.08 8.16
N ARG A 52 -16.69 -12.94 8.97
CA ARG A 52 -16.68 -12.43 10.34
C ARG A 52 -17.57 -13.32 11.21
N THR A 53 -17.01 -13.88 12.27
CA THR A 53 -17.77 -14.75 13.19
C THR A 53 -18.82 -14.00 14.01
N ASP A 54 -18.61 -12.70 14.23
CA ASP A 54 -19.53 -11.80 14.92
C ASP A 54 -20.65 -11.25 14.01
N PHE A 55 -20.48 -11.33 12.69
CA PHE A 55 -21.48 -10.97 11.68
C PHE A 55 -21.47 -12.00 10.52
N PRO A 56 -21.94 -13.25 10.75
CA PRO A 56 -21.74 -14.36 9.83
C PRO A 56 -22.59 -14.28 8.55
N GLU A 57 -23.66 -13.49 8.55
CA GLU A 57 -24.60 -13.38 7.45
C GLU A 57 -24.36 -12.13 6.59
N THR A 58 -24.89 -12.14 5.37
CA THR A 58 -24.96 -10.95 4.51
C THR A 58 -26.12 -10.03 4.92
N SER A 59 -25.96 -8.72 4.74
CA SER A 59 -26.97 -7.67 4.95
C SER A 59 -27.18 -6.82 3.69
N SER A 60 -28.42 -6.38 3.45
CA SER A 60 -28.75 -5.48 2.35
C SER A 60 -28.13 -4.09 2.51
N GLU A 61 -27.94 -3.62 3.76
CA GLU A 61 -27.33 -2.33 4.08
C GLU A 61 -25.85 -2.21 3.65
N TRP A 62 -25.21 -3.36 3.41
CA TRP A 62 -23.81 -3.50 3.01
C TRP A 62 -23.61 -3.77 1.52
N GLN A 63 -24.66 -3.65 0.71
CA GLN A 63 -24.57 -3.60 -0.76
C GLN A 63 -24.05 -2.23 -1.24
N LYS A 64 -22.85 -1.87 -0.76
CA LYS A 64 -22.15 -0.61 -1.01
C LYS A 64 -20.64 -0.83 -0.94
N HIS A 65 -19.87 0.11 -1.49
CA HIS A 65 -18.42 0.11 -1.40
C HIS A 65 -17.94 0.99 -0.24
N ILE A 66 -16.88 0.53 0.44
CA ILE A 66 -16.12 1.37 1.38
C ILE A 66 -15.04 2.08 0.56
N VAL A 67 -15.02 3.41 0.60
CA VAL A 67 -14.08 4.23 -0.18
C VAL A 67 -13.26 5.08 0.78
N PHE A 68 -11.94 4.94 0.73
CA PHE A 68 -11.00 5.83 1.40
C PHE A 68 -10.45 6.84 0.41
N GLN A 69 -10.29 8.08 0.85
CA GLN A 69 -9.72 9.15 0.04
C GLN A 69 -8.64 9.85 0.86
N ASP A 70 -7.51 10.16 0.21
CA ASP A 70 -6.53 11.06 0.79
C ASP A 70 -7.09 12.48 0.76
N LYS A 71 -7.01 13.17 1.90
CA LYS A 71 -7.50 14.55 2.03
C LYS A 71 -6.61 15.56 1.29
N HIS A 72 -5.42 15.15 0.87
CA HIS A 72 -4.42 16.02 0.24
C HIS A 72 -4.21 15.77 -1.25
N ALA A 73 -4.87 14.75 -1.81
CA ALA A 73 -4.88 14.50 -3.25
C ALA A 73 -5.98 15.34 -3.90
N GLN A 74 -5.70 16.62 -4.14
CA GLN A 74 -6.49 17.50 -5.04
C GLN A 74 -5.68 17.81 -6.29
#